data_AF-A0A5C5FKF7-F1
#
_entry.id   AF-A0A5C5FKF7-F1
#
_cell.length_a   1.000
_cell.length_b   1.000
_cell.length_c   1.000
_cell.angle_alpha   90.00
_cell.angle_beta   90.00
_cell.angle_gamma   90.00
#
_symmetry.space_group_name_H-M   'P 1'
#
loop_
_entity.id
_entity.type
_entity.pdbx_description
1 polymer ?
#
loop_
_entity_poly.entity_id
_entity_poly.type
_entity_poly.pdbx_seq_one_letter_code
_entity_poly.pdbx_strand_id
1 'polypeptide(L)'
;YGKNGLIGGVAGIWCTHGVCLGYHLMPTSEGRDDFFSALLCHWESAPKIVVYDFACSLAAYCMVREPEFFANTRFLIDELHAHGHTACSPACFISTAMQADPSLRKINSSAAECAHSGFGHIAHSLSFMNEEHAALVLWAVIQIHNRKKLIQTGQRALRTE
;
A
#
# COMPACT_ATOMS: atom_id res chain seq x y z
N TYR A 1 10.55 -12.29 -20.87
CA TYR A 1 11.79 -12.89 -20.37
C TYR A 1 12.84 -12.88 -21.47
N GLY A 2 13.63 -11.80 -21.53
CA GLY A 2 14.55 -11.51 -22.63
C GLY A 2 14.98 -10.04 -22.60
N LYS A 3 16.28 -9.82 -22.43
CA LYS A 3 17.07 -8.59 -22.58
C LYS A 3 16.71 -7.28 -21.86
N ASN A 4 15.51 -7.05 -21.32
CA ASN A 4 15.19 -5.87 -20.48
C ASN A 4 14.30 -6.23 -19.26
N GLY A 5 14.54 -7.40 -18.64
CA GLY A 5 13.69 -8.00 -17.59
C GLY A 5 13.65 -7.25 -16.26
N LEU A 6 12.97 -6.10 -16.23
CA LEU A 6 12.65 -5.37 -15.01
C LEU A 6 11.38 -5.95 -14.40
N ILE A 7 11.45 -6.33 -13.12
CA ILE A 7 10.29 -6.56 -12.26
C ILE A 7 9.40 -5.32 -12.38
N GLY A 8 8.08 -5.49 -12.53
CA GLY A 8 7.15 -4.37 -12.68
C GLY A 8 7.06 -3.45 -11.45
N GLY A 9 7.60 -3.92 -10.32
CA GLY A 9 7.81 -3.14 -9.10
C GLY A 9 7.55 -3.98 -7.85
N VAL A 10 7.55 -3.31 -6.71
CA VAL A 10 7.11 -3.87 -5.43
C VAL A 10 5.87 -3.10 -4.99
N ALA A 11 4.73 -3.77 -4.92
CA ALA A 11 3.52 -3.23 -4.33
C ALA A 11 3.54 -3.53 -2.83
N GLY A 12 3.71 -2.49 -2.00
CA GLY A 12 3.74 -2.63 -0.54
C GLY A 12 2.43 -2.20 0.09
N ILE A 13 1.95 -2.94 1.10
CA ILE A 13 0.81 -2.56 1.93
C ILE A 13 1.34 -2.12 3.29
N TRP A 14 0.96 -0.90 3.67
CA TRP A 14 1.51 -0.20 4.83
C TRP A 14 0.43 0.10 5.85
N CYS A 15 0.75 -0.03 7.13
CA CYS A 15 -0.08 0.53 8.19
C CYS A 15 0.15 2.05 8.30
N THR A 16 -0.71 2.74 9.04
CA THR A 16 -0.61 4.20 9.29
C THR A 16 0.69 4.62 10.01
N HIS A 17 1.35 3.70 10.71
CA HIS A 17 2.65 3.91 11.35
C HIS A 17 3.84 3.72 10.39
N GLY A 18 3.58 3.35 9.14
CA GLY A 18 4.60 3.10 8.12
C GLY A 18 5.29 1.74 8.24
N VAL A 19 4.67 0.78 8.92
CA VAL A 19 5.13 -0.63 8.97
C VAL A 19 4.56 -1.38 7.76
N CYS A 20 5.38 -2.15 7.06
CA CYS A 20 4.96 -3.01 5.96
C CYS A 20 4.22 -4.21 6.53
N LEU A 21 2.95 -4.37 6.17
CA LEU A 21 2.12 -5.49 6.59
C LEU A 21 2.16 -6.63 5.58
N GLY A 22 2.36 -6.31 4.30
CA GLY A 22 2.45 -7.26 3.22
C GLY A 22 3.03 -6.60 1.98
N TYR A 23 3.51 -7.40 1.04
CA TYR A 23 4.00 -6.89 -0.24
C TYR A 23 3.79 -7.94 -1.33
N HIS A 24 3.68 -7.46 -2.57
CA HIS A 24 3.57 -8.26 -3.77
C HIS A 24 4.67 -7.87 -4.76
N LEU A 25 5.38 -8.87 -5.27
CA LEU A 25 6.35 -8.68 -6.36
C LEU A 25 5.57 -8.70 -7.67
N MET A 26 5.50 -7.55 -8.34
CA MET A 26 4.71 -7.44 -9.56
C MET A 26 5.52 -7.93 -10.76
N PRO A 27 5.05 -8.93 -11.52
CA PRO A 27 5.74 -9.41 -12.71
C PRO A 27 5.66 -8.41 -13.87
N THR A 28 4.64 -7.54 -13.86
CA THR A 28 4.35 -6.53 -14.88
C THR A 28 3.90 -5.21 -14.25
N SER A 29 3.49 -4.23 -15.06
CA SER A 29 2.91 -2.98 -14.55
C SER A 29 1.79 -3.22 -13.56
N GLU A 30 1.73 -2.36 -12.54
CA GLU A 30 0.71 -2.36 -11.50
C GLU A 30 -0.71 -2.39 -12.05
N GLY A 31 -1.50 -3.32 -11.52
CA GLY A 31 -2.90 -3.49 -11.82
C GLY A 31 -3.75 -3.66 -10.56
N ARG A 32 -5.06 -3.71 -10.76
CA ARG A 32 -6.04 -3.89 -9.67
C ARG A 32 -5.93 -5.24 -9.00
N ASP A 33 -5.49 -6.25 -9.75
CA ASP A 33 -5.37 -7.60 -9.25
C ASP A 33 -4.25 -7.76 -8.23
N ASP A 34 -3.17 -6.97 -8.35
CA ASP A 34 -2.03 -7.02 -7.43
C ASP A 34 -2.48 -6.71 -5.99
N PHE A 35 -3.20 -5.60 -5.80
CA PHE A 35 -3.72 -5.22 -4.47
C PHE A 35 -4.94 -6.03 -4.05
N PHE A 36 -5.82 -6.43 -4.98
CA PHE A 36 -6.93 -7.32 -4.68
C PHE A 36 -6.45 -8.66 -4.10
N SER A 37 -5.53 -9.31 -4.81
CA SER A 37 -4.95 -10.59 -4.41
C SER A 37 -4.15 -10.45 -3.11
N ALA A 38 -3.38 -9.36 -2.96
CA ALA A 38 -2.67 -9.11 -1.72
C ALA A 38 -3.61 -8.93 -0.51
N LEU A 39 -4.72 -8.19 -0.66
CA LEU A 39 -5.69 -8.00 0.42
C LEU A 39 -6.36 -9.31 0.84
N LEU A 40 -6.71 -10.18 -0.12
CA LEU A 40 -7.30 -11.49 0.17
C LEU A 40 -6.30 -12.47 0.80
N CYS A 41 -5.06 -12.48 0.34
CA CYS A 41 -4.06 -13.42 0.83
C CYS A 41 -3.52 -13.07 2.22
N HIS A 42 -3.51 -11.79 2.58
CA HIS A 42 -2.90 -11.33 3.83
C HIS A 42 -3.90 -11.11 4.98
N TRP A 43 -5.20 -11.03 4.71
CA TRP A 43 -6.22 -10.79 5.73
C TRP A 43 -7.33 -11.82 5.70
N GLU A 44 -7.68 -12.35 6.87
CA GLU A 44 -8.88 -13.19 7.07
C GLU A 44 -10.18 -12.38 6.89
N SER A 45 -10.14 -11.09 7.21
CA SER A 45 -11.26 -10.15 6.99
C SER A 45 -10.75 -8.84 6.43
N ALA A 46 -11.48 -8.29 5.45
CA ALA A 46 -11.02 -7.10 4.74
C ALA A 46 -10.80 -5.91 5.69
N PRO A 47 -9.75 -5.10 5.46
CA PRO A 47 -9.57 -3.85 6.19
C PRO A 47 -10.80 -2.95 6.04
N LYS A 48 -11.18 -2.26 7.12
CA LYS A 48 -12.31 -1.30 7.08
C LYS A 48 -12.05 -0.12 6.16
N ILE A 49 -10.77 0.26 6.00
CA ILE A 49 -10.34 1.40 5.20
C ILE A 49 -9.11 0.97 4.41
N VAL A 50 -9.14 1.18 3.10
CA VAL A 50 -8.01 1.00 2.19
C VAL A 50 -7.77 2.35 1.52
N VAL A 51 -6.56 2.89 1.70
CA VAL A 51 -6.13 4.13 1.05
C VAL A 51 -5.14 3.77 -0.04
N TYR A 52 -5.43 4.15 -1.27
CA TYR A 52 -4.66 3.74 -2.46
C TYR A 52 -4.90 4.73 -3.60
N ASP A 53 -3.91 5.00 -4.45
CA ASP A 53 -4.02 5.96 -5.54
C ASP A 53 -5.10 5.54 -6.56
N PHE A 54 -5.12 4.28 -6.96
CA PHE A 54 -6.09 3.73 -7.90
C PHE A 54 -7.32 3.10 -7.21
N ALA A 55 -7.64 3.57 -6.00
CA ALA A 55 -8.75 3.09 -5.18
C ALA A 55 -10.11 3.12 -5.89
N CYS A 56 -10.37 4.11 -6.76
CA CYS A 56 -11.63 4.22 -7.47
C CYS A 56 -11.94 3.01 -8.36
N SER A 57 -10.91 2.46 -9.01
CA SER A 57 -11.05 1.32 -9.91
C SER A 57 -10.90 0.00 -9.15
N LEU A 58 -10.07 -0.02 -8.10
CA LEU A 58 -9.94 -1.16 -7.19
C LEU A 58 -11.27 -1.46 -6.48
N ALA A 59 -11.98 -0.44 -6.00
CA ALA A 59 -13.25 -0.60 -5.30
C ALA A 59 -14.28 -1.37 -6.14
N ALA A 60 -14.49 -0.95 -7.39
CA ALA A 60 -15.40 -1.61 -8.30
C ALA A 60 -14.95 -3.05 -8.60
N TYR A 61 -13.64 -3.27 -8.75
CA TYR A 61 -13.07 -4.59 -8.99
C TYR A 61 -13.29 -5.55 -7.81
N CYS A 62 -13.01 -5.09 -6.59
CA CYS A 62 -13.25 -5.82 -5.35
C CYS A 62 -14.72 -6.20 -5.19
N MET A 63 -15.65 -5.26 -5.40
CA MET A 63 -17.08 -5.51 -5.26
C MET A 63 -17.65 -6.46 -6.31
N VAL A 64 -17.06 -6.52 -7.51
CA VAL A 64 -17.49 -7.47 -8.56
C VAL A 64 -16.99 -8.88 -8.28
N ARG A 65 -15.79 -9.03 -7.68
CA ARG A 65 -15.16 -10.34 -7.47
C ARG A 65 -15.51 -10.96 -6.14
N GLU A 66 -15.40 -10.21 -5.05
CA GLU A 66 -15.57 -10.71 -3.67
C GLU A 66 -16.41 -9.72 -2.84
N PRO A 67 -17.70 -9.52 -3.20
CA PRO A 67 -18.55 -8.52 -2.55
C PRO A 67 -18.75 -8.76 -1.06
N GLU A 68 -18.81 -10.02 -0.62
CA GLU A 68 -19.02 -10.37 0.79
C GLU A 68 -17.80 -10.00 1.64
N PHE A 69 -16.59 -10.32 1.16
CA PHE A 69 -15.34 -10.00 1.85
C PHE A 69 -15.15 -8.49 1.99
N PHE A 70 -15.43 -7.73 0.93
CA PHE A 70 -15.22 -6.27 0.89
C PHE A 70 -16.45 -5.43 1.26
N ALA A 71 -17.56 -6.04 1.69
CA ALA A 71 -18.84 -5.37 1.95
C ALA A 71 -18.73 -4.17 2.92
N ASN A 72 -17.79 -4.24 3.86
CA ASN A 72 -17.58 -3.24 4.90
C ASN A 72 -16.27 -2.44 4.72
N THR A 73 -15.66 -2.50 3.53
CA THR A 73 -14.41 -1.81 3.21
C THR A 73 -14.68 -0.49 2.49
N ARG A 74 -14.11 0.59 3.01
CA ARG A 74 -14.08 1.90 2.36
C ARG A 74 -12.78 2.06 1.59
N PHE A 75 -12.87 2.20 0.28
CA PHE A 75 -11.73 2.51 -0.59
C PHE A 75 -11.65 4.03 -0.79
N LEU A 76 -10.49 4.60 -0.48
CA LEU A 76 -10.26 6.04 -0.53
C LEU A 76 -8.99 6.35 -1.35
N ILE A 77 -9.09 7.33 -2.23
CA ILE A 77 -7.99 7.86 -3.03
C ILE A 77 -7.07 8.65 -2.11
N ASP A 78 -5.77 8.38 -2.21
CA ASP A 78 -4.74 9.12 -1.50
C ASP A 78 -4.74 10.61 -1.89
N GLU A 79 -4.46 11.47 -0.91
CA GLU A 79 -4.54 12.93 -1.04
C GLU A 79 -3.52 13.49 -2.04
N LEU A 80 -2.30 12.92 -2.08
CA LEU A 80 -1.23 13.39 -2.96
C LEU A 80 -1.48 13.04 -4.43
N HIS A 81 -2.26 12.00 -4.68
CA HIS A 81 -2.60 11.52 -6.02
C HIS A 81 -3.96 12.03 -6.51
N ALA A 82 -4.73 12.73 -5.67
CA ALA A 82 -6.08 13.20 -5.97
C ALA A 82 -6.18 14.05 -7.26
N HIS A 83 -5.14 14.81 -7.61
CA HIS A 83 -5.17 15.68 -8.79
C HIS A 83 -5.31 14.92 -10.12
N GLY A 84 -4.90 13.65 -10.16
CA GLY A 84 -5.05 12.79 -11.34
C GLY A 84 -6.46 12.25 -11.56
N HIS A 85 -7.37 12.42 -10.59
CA HIS A 85 -8.68 11.77 -10.56
C HIS A 85 -9.82 12.74 -10.91
N THR A 86 -9.81 13.32 -12.10
CA THR A 86 -10.79 14.34 -12.50
C THR A 86 -12.22 13.82 -12.72
N ALA A 87 -12.38 12.53 -13.04
CA ALA A 87 -13.68 11.89 -13.31
C ALA A 87 -14.23 11.09 -12.11
N CYS A 88 -13.50 11.04 -11.00
CA CYS A 88 -13.90 10.26 -9.83
C CYS A 88 -14.90 11.03 -8.95
N SER A 89 -15.81 10.31 -8.30
CA SER A 89 -16.76 10.91 -7.35
C SER A 89 -16.02 11.55 -6.16
N PRO A 90 -16.45 12.73 -5.67
CA PRO A 90 -15.91 13.35 -4.45
C PRO A 90 -15.89 12.41 -3.23
N ALA A 91 -16.82 11.45 -3.17
CA ALA A 91 -16.89 10.46 -2.10
C ALA A 91 -15.71 9.49 -2.06
N CYS A 92 -14.99 9.33 -3.18
CA CYS A 92 -13.82 8.47 -3.26
C CYS A 92 -12.56 9.11 -2.67
N PHE A 93 -12.55 10.42 -2.39
CA PHE A 93 -11.35 11.11 -1.93
C PHE A 93 -11.25 11.08 -0.40
N ILE A 94 -10.05 10.77 0.11
CA ILE A 94 -9.82 10.78 1.56
C ILE A 94 -10.06 12.17 2.16
N SER A 95 -9.71 13.25 1.45
CA SER A 95 -9.92 14.63 1.90
C SER A 95 -11.40 14.95 2.13
N THR A 96 -12.29 14.53 1.23
CA THR A 96 -13.74 14.65 1.41
C THR A 96 -14.21 13.76 2.57
N ALA A 97 -13.71 12.52 2.64
CA ALA A 97 -14.06 11.59 3.71
C ALA A 97 -13.68 12.14 5.09
N MET A 98 -12.54 12.85 5.21
CA MET A 98 -12.08 13.51 6.44
C MET A 98 -12.96 14.68 6.89
N GLN A 99 -13.78 15.24 6.00
CA GLN A 99 -14.78 16.26 6.37
C GLN A 99 -16.01 15.61 7.00
N ALA A 100 -16.45 14.47 6.45
CA ALA A 100 -17.58 13.71 6.97
C ALA A 100 -17.24 12.92 8.25
N ASP A 101 -16.01 12.42 8.35
CA ASP A 101 -15.50 11.64 9.47
C ASP A 101 -14.13 12.19 9.92
N PRO A 102 -14.10 13.08 10.92
CA PRO A 102 -12.86 13.68 11.42
C PRO A 102 -11.86 12.67 11.98
N SER A 103 -12.27 11.45 12.32
CA SER A 103 -11.37 10.42 12.82
C SER A 103 -10.33 9.99 11.76
N LEU A 104 -10.69 10.11 10.47
CA LEU A 104 -9.82 9.78 9.34
C LEU A 104 -8.63 10.72 9.21
N ARG A 105 -8.67 11.93 9.81
CA ARG A 105 -7.52 12.86 9.81
C ARG A 105 -6.29 12.32 10.53
N LYS A 106 -6.47 11.28 11.37
CA LYS A 106 -5.38 10.57 12.04
C LYS A 106 -4.67 9.57 11.13
N ILE A 107 -5.27 9.23 9.98
CA ILE A 107 -4.69 8.31 9.01
C ILE A 107 -3.63 9.05 8.21
N ASN A 108 -2.41 8.53 8.26
CA ASN A 108 -1.33 9.01 7.43
C ASN A 108 -1.48 8.44 6.00
N SER A 109 -2.11 9.20 5.10
CA SER A 109 -2.35 8.75 3.72
C SER A 109 -1.05 8.64 2.90
N SER A 110 -0.04 9.45 3.23
CA SER A 110 1.29 9.45 2.59
C SER A 110 2.26 8.42 3.16
N ALA A 111 1.81 7.54 4.07
CA ALA A 111 2.64 6.51 4.68
C ALA A 111 3.29 5.58 3.63
N ALA A 112 2.54 5.21 2.59
CA ALA A 112 3.01 4.34 1.52
C ALA A 112 4.08 5.03 0.67
N GLU A 113 3.89 6.28 0.26
CA GLU A 113 4.86 7.04 -0.53
C GLU A 113 6.16 7.28 0.25
N CYS A 114 6.05 7.69 1.51
CA CYS A 114 7.20 7.87 2.39
C CYS A 114 7.98 6.56 2.60
N ALA A 115 7.29 5.43 2.69
CA ALA A 115 7.94 4.13 2.78
C ALA A 115 8.60 3.74 1.44
N HIS A 116 7.87 3.93 0.34
CA HIS A 116 8.32 3.58 -1.01
C HIS A 116 9.59 4.33 -1.43
N SER A 117 9.68 5.63 -1.14
CA SER A 117 10.91 6.42 -1.39
C SER A 117 12.13 5.84 -0.68
N GLY A 118 11.97 5.27 0.52
CA GLY A 118 13.03 4.54 1.22
C GLY A 118 13.50 3.27 0.50
N PHE A 119 12.61 2.60 -0.26
CA PHE A 119 12.95 1.44 -1.09
C PHE A 119 13.46 1.81 -2.49
N GLY A 120 13.27 3.05 -2.94
CA GLY A 120 13.77 3.50 -4.24
C GLY A 120 15.29 3.28 -4.40
N HIS A 121 16.05 3.37 -3.31
CA HIS A 121 17.49 3.11 -3.31
C HIS A 121 17.88 1.65 -3.56
N ILE A 122 17.03 0.69 -3.20
CA ILE A 122 17.30 -0.74 -3.42
C ILE A 122 16.75 -1.23 -4.75
N ALA A 123 15.78 -0.53 -5.35
CA ALA A 123 15.12 -0.93 -6.59
C ALA A 123 16.12 -1.16 -7.73
N HIS A 124 17.13 -0.30 -7.85
CA HIS A 124 18.21 -0.47 -8.82
C HIS A 124 19.00 -1.75 -8.57
N SER A 125 19.37 -2.07 -7.32
CA SER A 125 20.06 -3.32 -7.00
C SER A 125 19.21 -4.55 -7.28
N LEU A 126 17.91 -4.50 -6.96
CA LEU A 126 16.96 -5.59 -7.22
C LEU A 126 16.81 -5.88 -8.72
N SER A 127 16.92 -4.87 -9.58
CA SER A 127 16.80 -5.06 -11.04
C SER A 127 17.91 -5.89 -11.69
N PHE A 128 19.05 -6.08 -11.01
CA PHE A 128 20.13 -6.96 -11.48
C PHE A 128 20.06 -8.37 -10.88
N MET A 129 19.08 -8.64 -10.01
CA MET A 129 18.89 -9.93 -9.36
C MET A 129 17.87 -10.76 -10.12
N ASN A 130 18.00 -12.08 -10.04
CA ASN A 130 16.88 -12.94 -10.38
C ASN A 130 15.78 -12.84 -9.30
N GLU A 131 14.58 -13.32 -9.60
CA GLU A 131 13.41 -13.19 -8.73
C GLU A 131 13.63 -13.76 -7.32
N GLU A 132 14.27 -14.92 -7.22
CA GLU A 132 14.54 -15.59 -5.94
C GLU A 132 15.45 -14.74 -5.04
N HIS A 133 16.57 -14.24 -5.57
CA HIS A 133 17.46 -13.37 -4.81
C HIS A 133 16.80 -12.03 -4.50
N ALA A 134 16.06 -11.45 -5.44
CA ALA A 134 15.33 -10.21 -5.23
C ALA A 134 14.32 -10.36 -4.10
N ALA A 135 13.59 -11.48 -4.04
CA ALA A 135 12.64 -11.79 -2.98
C ALA A 135 13.31 -11.87 -1.61
N LEU A 136 14.44 -12.57 -1.50
CA LEU A 136 15.20 -12.70 -0.25
C LEU A 136 15.74 -11.35 0.25
N VAL A 137 16.32 -10.55 -0.65
CA VAL A 137 16.85 -9.22 -0.31
C VAL A 137 15.72 -8.29 0.11
N LEU A 138 14.62 -8.26 -0.65
CA LEU A 138 13.46 -7.44 -0.33
C LEU A 138 12.87 -7.83 1.03
N TRP A 139 12.72 -9.12 1.30
CA TRP A 139 12.27 -9.62 2.61
C TRP A 139 13.14 -9.07 3.73
N ALA A 140 14.46 -9.22 3.63
CA ALA A 140 15.40 -8.74 4.65
C ALA A 140 15.31 -7.22 4.86
N VAL A 141 15.23 -6.46 3.77
CA VAL A 141 15.11 -5.00 3.83
C VAL A 141 13.80 -4.57 4.49
N ILE A 142 12.68 -5.22 4.18
CA ILE A 142 11.39 -4.98 4.83
C ILE A 142 11.45 -5.32 6.32
N GLN A 143 12.06 -6.44 6.72
CA GLN A 143 12.21 -6.78 8.15
C GLN A 143 13.02 -5.71 8.90
N ILE A 144 14.10 -5.21 8.31
CA ILE A 144 14.92 -4.14 8.89
C ILE A 144 14.12 -2.84 9.01
N HIS A 145 13.38 -2.47 7.96
CA HIS A 145 12.51 -1.29 7.97
C HIS A 145 11.44 -1.39 9.07
N ASN A 146 10.74 -2.51 9.12
CA ASN A 146 9.70 -2.77 10.12
C ASN A 146 10.25 -2.68 11.54
N ARG A 147 11.42 -3.30 11.80
CA ARG A 147 12.08 -3.21 13.10
C ARG A 147 12.41 -1.77 13.49
N LYS A 148 12.96 -0.97 12.56
CA LYS A 148 13.26 0.44 12.81
C LYS A 148 11.99 1.24 13.13
N LYS A 149 10.91 1.03 12.38
CA LYS A 149 9.62 1.70 12.60
C LYS A 149 9.00 1.32 13.94
N LEU A 150 9.01 0.04 14.31
CA LEU A 150 8.48 -0.41 15.60
C LEU A 150 9.25 0.19 16.79
N ILE A 151 10.59 0.24 16.71
CA ILE A 151 11.41 0.89 17.74
C ILE A 151 11.09 2.39 17.85
N GLN A 152 11.01 3.09 16.71
CA GLN A 152 10.68 4.52 16.69
C GLN A 152 9.29 4.80 17.26
N THR A 153 8.29 4.00 16.91
CA THR A 153 6.93 4.13 17.42
C THR A 153 6.86 3.84 18.92
N GLY A 154 7.54 2.78 19.39
CA GLY A 154 7.63 2.47 20.83
C GLY A 154 8.32 3.57 21.63
N GLN A 155 9.41 4.14 21.11
CA GLN A 155 10.09 5.29 21.73
C GLN A 155 9.23 6.56 21.76
N ARG A 156 8.36 6.76 20.76
CA ARG A 156 7.41 7.88 20.76
C ARG A 156 6.33 7.70 21.82
N ALA A 157 5.79 6.48 21.96
CA ALA A 157 4.79 6.17 22.98
C ALA A 157 5.32 6.46 24.40
N LEU A 158 6.57 6.06 24.69
CA LEU A 158 7.24 6.31 25.98
C LEU A 158 7.58 7.78 26.27
N ARG A 159 7.53 8.67 25.27
CA ARG A 159 7.80 10.11 25.43
C ARG A 159 6.53 10.95 25.57
N THR A 160 5.38 10.35 25.32
CA THR A 160 4.05 10.97 25.44
C THR A 160 3.34 10.63 26.75
N GLU A 161 3.98 9.80 27.58
CA GLU A 161 3.65 9.55 29.00
C GLU A 161 4.51 10.45 29.90
#